data_AF-A0A4S4BVY7-F1
#
_entry.id   AF-A0A4S4BVY7-F1
#
_cell.length_a   1.000
_cell.length_b   1.000
_cell.length_c   1.000
_cell.angle_alpha   90.00
_cell.angle_beta   90.00
_cell.angle_gamma   90.00
#
_symmetry.space_group_name_H-M   'P 1'
#
loop_
_entity.id
_entity.type
_entity.pdbx_description
1 polymer ?
#
loop_
_entity_poly.entity_id
_entity_poly.type
_entity_poly.pdbx_seq_one_letter_code
_entity_poly.pdbx_strand_id
1 'polypeptide(L)'
;MKKLFNIGMIFTLVFSLFFAIVPINKASALTYDGTNPYSTGCAYKSPITYETEYIYKNGVKIGYVQLKGSAYCHTAWGYLKFYNAAPYDFYANVWIDSFNGTTKRGYASCANSGGNGWIMKGQTSCYTAQMWNKDPYNALAKAGIYSSSGALIQSANTGRY
;
A
#
# COMPACT_ATOMS: atom_id res chain seq x y z
N MET A 1 -61.62 -20.14 52.77
CA MET A 1 -61.05 -21.49 53.00
C MET A 1 -60.90 -22.19 51.65
N LYS A 2 -59.67 -22.64 51.31
CA LYS A 2 -59.25 -23.71 50.37
C LYS A 2 -60.07 -23.83 49.06
N LYS A 3 -59.53 -23.71 47.84
CA LYS A 3 -58.40 -24.41 47.19
C LYS A 3 -58.65 -24.17 45.67
N LEU A 4 -57.72 -23.80 44.80
CA LEU A 4 -56.78 -24.69 44.12
C LEU A 4 -55.92 -23.87 43.13
N PHE A 5 -54.62 -24.13 43.15
CA PHE A 5 -53.68 -23.85 42.07
C PHE A 5 -54.08 -24.59 40.78
N ASN A 6 -53.86 -23.99 39.60
CA ASN A 6 -53.09 -24.64 38.53
C ASN A 6 -52.81 -23.73 37.32
N ILE A 7 -51.51 -23.59 37.03
CA ILE A 7 -50.85 -23.78 35.73
C ILE A 7 -51.43 -22.98 34.54
N GLY A 8 -50.76 -21.88 34.24
CA GLY A 8 -50.96 -21.09 33.02
C GLY A 8 -49.63 -20.53 32.51
N MET A 9 -48.76 -21.44 32.08
CA MET A 9 -47.81 -21.29 30.97
C MET A 9 -47.05 -19.95 30.83
N ILE A 10 -45.81 -20.00 31.32
CA ILE A 10 -44.62 -19.28 30.86
C ILE A 10 -44.73 -18.90 29.37
N PHE A 11 -44.76 -17.60 29.08
CA PHE A 11 -44.35 -17.06 27.78
C PHE A 11 -43.38 -15.90 28.02
N THR A 12 -42.13 -16.29 28.25
CA THR A 12 -40.94 -15.44 28.18
C THR A 12 -40.84 -14.79 26.81
N LEU A 13 -41.30 -13.54 26.67
CA LEU A 13 -40.94 -12.68 25.55
C LEU A 13 -39.57 -12.05 25.82
N VAL A 14 -38.53 -12.88 25.72
CA VAL A 14 -37.16 -12.39 25.52
C VAL A 14 -37.11 -11.93 24.08
N PHE A 15 -37.37 -10.64 23.85
CA PHE A 15 -37.13 -10.03 22.54
C PHE A 15 -35.62 -9.95 22.34
N SER A 16 -35.06 -11.06 21.84
CA SER A 16 -33.68 -11.18 21.44
C SER A 16 -33.39 -10.11 20.38
N LEU A 17 -32.71 -9.05 20.81
CA LEU A 17 -32.00 -8.12 19.94
C LEU A 17 -30.98 -8.93 19.13
N PHE A 18 -31.40 -9.43 17.98
CA PHE A 18 -30.49 -9.82 16.92
C PHE A 18 -29.84 -8.55 16.38
N PHE A 19 -28.78 -8.10 17.05
CA PHE A 19 -27.77 -7.28 16.39
C PHE A 19 -27.20 -8.14 15.27
N ALA A 20 -27.67 -7.91 14.04
CA ALA A 20 -26.95 -8.35 12.86
C ALA A 20 -25.57 -7.69 12.92
N ILE A 21 -24.57 -8.45 13.38
CA ILE A 21 -23.17 -8.07 13.24
C ILE A 21 -22.86 -8.18 11.76
N VAL A 22 -23.16 -7.12 11.00
CA VAL A 22 -22.62 -6.94 9.67
C VAL A 22 -21.11 -6.85 9.82
N PRO A 23 -20.30 -7.69 9.14
CA PRO A 23 -18.87 -7.57 9.21
C PRO A 23 -18.46 -6.24 8.56
N ILE A 24 -18.04 -5.27 9.39
CA ILE A 24 -17.41 -4.03 8.94
C ILE A 24 -15.97 -4.35 8.51
N ASN A 25 -15.79 -5.21 7.50
CA ASN A 25 -14.46 -5.58 6.99
C ASN A 25 -13.98 -4.68 5.84
N LYS A 26 -14.75 -3.63 5.48
CA LYS A 26 -14.35 -2.67 4.43
C LYS A 26 -13.53 -1.49 4.96
N ALA A 27 -13.63 -1.16 6.25
CA ALA A 27 -13.02 0.06 6.80
C ALA A 27 -11.52 -0.12 7.08
N SER A 28 -11.09 -1.27 7.62
CA SER A 28 -9.69 -1.55 7.96
C SER A 28 -8.76 -1.69 6.75
N ALA A 29 -9.33 -1.67 5.54
CA ALA A 29 -8.60 -1.78 4.29
C ALA A 29 -7.97 -0.44 3.86
N LEU A 30 -8.78 0.62 3.89
CA LEU A 30 -8.36 1.97 3.54
C LEU A 30 -7.53 2.64 4.64
N THR A 31 -7.52 2.09 5.87
CA THR A 31 -6.76 2.67 6.99
C THR A 31 -5.25 2.67 6.78
N TYR A 32 -4.73 1.81 5.90
CA TYR A 32 -3.30 1.80 5.59
C TYR A 32 -2.91 2.79 4.48
N ASP A 33 -3.88 3.34 3.75
CA ASP A 33 -3.57 4.27 2.67
C ASP A 33 -2.81 5.49 3.19
N GLY A 34 -1.70 5.81 2.53
CA GLY A 34 -0.87 6.96 2.91
C GLY A 34 -0.01 6.72 4.17
N THR A 35 -0.06 5.53 4.77
CA THR A 35 0.79 5.20 5.94
C THR A 35 2.15 4.65 5.51
N ASN A 36 3.14 4.71 6.41
CA ASN A 36 4.45 4.14 6.19
C ASN A 36 4.41 2.60 6.34
N PRO A 37 4.79 1.80 5.32
CA PRO A 37 4.74 0.35 5.38
C PRO A 37 5.68 -0.25 6.44
N TYR A 38 6.79 0.42 6.76
CA TYR A 38 7.74 -0.02 7.77
C TYR A 38 7.26 0.31 9.18
N SER A 39 6.73 1.52 9.42
CA SER A 39 6.20 1.90 10.74
C SER A 39 4.95 1.12 11.14
N THR A 40 4.10 0.76 10.17
CA THR A 40 2.92 -0.10 10.42
C THR A 40 3.27 -1.58 10.55
N GLY A 41 4.51 -1.96 10.22
CA GLY A 41 4.99 -3.33 10.22
C GLY A 41 4.56 -4.17 9.01
N CYS A 42 3.77 -3.61 8.09
CA CYS A 42 3.33 -4.31 6.88
C CYS A 42 4.49 -4.76 5.99
N ALA A 43 5.59 -3.99 5.95
CA ALA A 43 6.81 -4.35 5.24
C ALA A 43 7.45 -5.67 5.69
N TYR A 44 7.09 -6.17 6.88
CA TYR A 44 7.68 -7.36 7.49
C TYR A 44 6.68 -8.51 7.66
N LYS A 45 5.37 -8.24 7.56
CA LYS A 45 4.31 -9.25 7.70
C LYS A 45 3.93 -9.81 6.33
N SER A 46 4.33 -11.05 6.06
CA SER A 46 4.11 -11.73 4.76
C SER A 46 4.49 -10.85 3.57
N PRO A 47 5.77 -10.39 3.48
CA PRO A 47 6.21 -9.49 2.44
C PRO A 47 6.17 -10.15 1.07
N ILE A 48 5.77 -9.39 0.06
CA ILE A 48 5.69 -9.82 -1.34
C ILE A 48 6.37 -8.76 -2.22
N THR A 49 7.01 -9.21 -3.30
CA THR A 49 7.36 -8.36 -4.45
C THR A 49 6.49 -8.81 -5.61
N TYR A 50 5.51 -8.00 -5.99
CA TYR A 50 4.61 -8.30 -7.10
C TYR A 50 5.36 -8.28 -8.42
N GLU A 51 6.24 -7.30 -8.59
CA GLU A 51 7.07 -7.20 -9.79
C GLU A 51 8.34 -6.37 -9.55
N THR A 52 9.35 -6.60 -10.39
CA THR A 52 10.58 -5.83 -10.47
C THR A 52 10.82 -5.42 -11.91
N GLU A 53 11.01 -4.11 -12.15
CA GLU A 53 11.46 -3.58 -13.43
C GLU A 53 12.87 -2.99 -13.28
N TYR A 54 13.79 -3.37 -14.17
CA TYR A 54 15.18 -2.95 -14.10
C TYR A 54 15.42 -1.63 -14.84
N ILE A 55 16.23 -0.77 -14.25
CA ILE A 55 16.56 0.54 -14.81
C ILE A 55 17.93 0.44 -15.48
N TYR A 56 17.98 0.78 -16.76
CA TYR A 56 19.22 0.84 -17.53
C TYR A 56 19.55 2.27 -17.94
N LYS A 57 20.82 2.64 -17.94
CA LYS A 57 21.32 3.90 -18.52
C LYS A 57 22.50 3.57 -19.40
N ASN A 58 22.40 3.90 -20.70
CA ASN A 58 23.41 3.57 -21.71
C ASN A 58 23.77 2.07 -21.72
N GLY A 59 22.78 1.19 -21.62
CA GLY A 59 22.96 -0.27 -21.58
C GLY A 59 23.45 -0.82 -20.23
N VAL A 60 23.84 0.03 -19.28
CA VAL A 60 24.28 -0.41 -17.94
C VAL A 60 23.09 -0.45 -16.99
N LYS A 61 22.91 -1.57 -16.29
CA LYS A 61 21.90 -1.71 -15.24
C LYS A 61 22.31 -0.87 -14.03
N ILE A 62 21.52 0.15 -13.67
CA ILE A 62 21.85 1.09 -12.59
C ILE A 62 21.00 0.88 -11.32
N GLY A 63 19.89 0.17 -11.43
CA GLY A 63 18.97 -0.07 -10.33
C GLY A 63 17.72 -0.81 -10.77
N TYR A 64 16.68 -0.75 -9.94
CA TYR A 64 15.37 -1.32 -10.20
C TYR A 64 14.27 -0.59 -9.45
N VAL A 65 13.06 -0.63 -10.00
CA VAL A 65 11.82 -0.30 -9.30
C VAL A 65 11.05 -1.58 -9.00
N GLN A 66 10.44 -1.65 -7.83
CA GLN A 66 9.62 -2.76 -7.38
C GLN A 66 8.26 -2.28 -6.93
N LEU A 67 7.25 -3.07 -7.26
CA LEU A 67 5.97 -3.03 -6.58
C LEU A 67 6.04 -4.02 -5.43
N LYS A 68 6.31 -3.51 -4.22
CA LYS A 68 6.35 -4.32 -3.00
C LYS A 68 4.98 -4.34 -2.37
N GLY A 69 4.75 -5.31 -1.49
CA GLY A 69 3.49 -5.43 -0.77
C GLY A 69 3.54 -6.34 0.44
N SER A 70 2.37 -6.50 1.05
CA SER A 70 2.13 -7.39 2.18
C SER A 70 0.86 -8.17 1.92
N ALA A 71 0.97 -9.51 1.87
CA ALA A 71 -0.22 -10.37 1.81
C ALA A 71 -1.06 -10.27 3.08
N TYR A 72 -0.45 -9.95 4.22
CA TYR A 72 -1.12 -9.82 5.50
C TYR A 72 -1.92 -8.51 5.60
N CYS A 73 -1.28 -7.38 5.28
CA CYS A 73 -1.94 -6.08 5.32
C CYS A 73 -2.78 -5.80 4.07
N HIS A 74 -2.63 -6.60 3.01
CA HIS A 74 -3.22 -6.38 1.69
C HIS A 74 -2.89 -5.00 1.12
N THR A 75 -1.61 -4.61 1.22
CA THR A 75 -1.11 -3.32 0.74
C THR A 75 -0.01 -3.50 -0.28
N ALA A 76 0.22 -2.46 -1.09
CA ALA A 76 1.36 -2.32 -1.98
C ALA A 76 2.01 -0.94 -1.82
N TRP A 77 3.30 -0.83 -2.13
CA TRP A 77 4.05 0.43 -2.19
C TRP A 77 5.14 0.35 -3.26
N GLY A 78 5.48 1.50 -3.84
CA GLY A 78 6.63 1.61 -4.74
C GLY A 78 7.94 1.61 -3.96
N TYR A 79 8.93 0.88 -4.44
CA TYR A 79 10.28 0.86 -3.90
C TYR A 79 11.29 1.00 -5.03
N LEU A 80 12.18 1.98 -4.93
CA LEU A 80 13.26 2.21 -5.89
C LEU A 80 14.60 1.98 -5.21
N LYS A 81 15.50 1.25 -5.88
CA LYS A 81 16.87 1.00 -5.41
C LYS A 81 17.87 1.13 -6.55
N PHE A 82 18.91 1.91 -6.34
CA PHE A 82 20.11 1.95 -7.16
C PHE A 82 21.21 1.08 -6.58
N TYR A 83 22.08 0.59 -7.45
CA TYR A 83 23.28 -0.15 -7.04
C TYR A 83 24.39 0.76 -6.53
N ASN A 84 24.41 2.02 -6.97
CA ASN A 84 25.35 3.03 -6.53
C ASN A 84 24.61 4.21 -5.91
N ALA A 85 25.28 4.92 -5.00
CA ALA A 85 24.72 6.10 -4.36
C ALA A 85 24.42 7.21 -5.37
N ALA A 86 23.34 7.95 -5.12
CA ALA A 86 22.95 9.07 -5.94
C ALA A 86 24.05 10.15 -5.95
N PRO A 87 24.42 10.67 -7.14
CA PRO A 87 25.52 11.61 -7.27
C PRO A 87 25.19 13.03 -6.79
N TYR A 88 23.90 13.40 -6.75
CA TYR A 88 23.41 14.72 -6.34
C TYR A 88 22.02 14.62 -5.70
N ASP A 89 21.54 15.74 -5.16
CA ASP A 89 20.23 15.85 -4.52
C ASP A 89 19.08 15.83 -5.52
N PHE A 90 17.90 15.40 -5.06
CA PHE A 90 16.71 15.22 -5.90
C PHE A 90 16.93 14.29 -7.10
N TYR A 91 17.81 13.30 -6.95
CA TYR A 91 18.22 12.42 -8.05
C TYR A 91 17.09 11.56 -8.59
N ALA A 92 16.24 11.05 -7.70
CA ALA A 92 15.14 10.19 -8.12
C ALA A 92 13.98 10.19 -7.14
N ASN A 93 12.83 9.79 -7.67
CA ASN A 93 11.59 9.60 -6.94
C ASN A 93 10.89 8.35 -7.47
N VAL A 94 10.07 7.74 -6.62
CA VAL A 94 9.20 6.62 -6.97
C VAL A 94 7.77 6.99 -6.58
N TRP A 95 6.83 6.61 -7.44
CA TRP A 95 5.39 6.74 -7.23
C TRP A 95 4.73 5.39 -7.19
N ILE A 96 3.63 5.30 -6.46
CA ILE A 96 2.63 4.24 -6.57
C ILE A 96 1.35 4.88 -7.09
N ASP A 97 0.79 4.31 -8.16
CA ASP A 97 -0.56 4.62 -8.60
C ASP A 97 -1.47 3.46 -8.16
N SER A 98 -2.53 3.77 -7.42
CA SER A 98 -3.55 2.80 -7.00
C SER A 98 -4.84 3.05 -7.77
N PHE A 99 -5.56 1.97 -8.06
CA PHE A 99 -6.71 2.01 -8.93
C PHE A 99 -7.83 1.09 -8.42
N ASN A 100 -9.03 1.35 -8.91
CA ASN A 100 -10.20 0.46 -8.81
C ASN A 100 -10.63 0.10 -10.24
N GLY A 101 -10.45 -1.16 -10.66
CA GLY A 101 -10.79 -1.59 -12.03
C GLY A 101 -9.89 -0.96 -13.09
N THR A 102 -10.30 0.13 -13.75
CA THR A 102 -9.45 0.93 -14.67
C THR A 102 -9.27 2.38 -14.19
N THR A 103 -10.00 2.78 -13.16
CA THR A 103 -10.04 4.15 -12.65
C THR A 103 -8.95 4.36 -11.62
N LYS A 104 -8.11 5.38 -11.78
CA LYS A 104 -7.13 5.78 -10.77
C LYS A 104 -7.86 6.28 -9.53
N ARG A 105 -7.57 5.70 -8.36
CA ARG A 105 -8.17 6.11 -7.08
C ARG A 105 -7.26 7.01 -6.27
N GLY A 106 -5.95 6.87 -6.44
CA GLY A 106 -4.98 7.57 -5.63
C GLY A 106 -3.57 7.39 -6.14
N TYR A 107 -2.66 8.17 -5.56
CA TYR A 107 -1.24 8.02 -5.77
C TYR A 107 -0.49 8.49 -4.54
N ALA A 108 0.73 7.99 -4.39
CA ALA A 108 1.71 8.54 -3.47
C ALA A 108 3.09 8.48 -4.12
N SER A 109 3.98 9.33 -3.65
CA SER A 109 5.40 9.36 -4.00
C SER A 109 6.24 9.15 -2.76
N CYS A 110 7.54 8.93 -2.92
CA CYS A 110 8.41 8.91 -1.75
C CYS A 110 8.46 10.25 -1.02
N ALA A 111 8.14 11.37 -1.69
CA ALA A 111 8.08 12.70 -1.09
C ALA A 111 6.80 12.97 -0.29
N ASN A 112 5.74 12.17 -0.47
CA ASN A 112 4.52 12.32 0.30
C ASN A 112 4.69 11.78 1.74
N SER A 113 3.83 12.23 2.64
CA SER A 113 3.69 11.63 3.97
C SER A 113 3.51 10.10 3.86
N GLY A 114 4.20 9.35 4.72
CA GLY A 114 4.27 7.88 4.67
C GLY A 114 5.39 7.32 3.80
N GLY A 115 5.98 8.11 2.89
CA GLY A 115 7.24 7.79 2.21
C GLY A 115 8.47 8.20 3.03
N ASN A 116 9.65 8.08 2.43
CA ASN A 116 10.94 8.44 3.06
C ASN A 116 11.75 9.54 2.35
N GLY A 117 11.11 10.30 1.48
CA GLY A 117 11.71 11.40 0.72
C GLY A 117 12.31 10.98 -0.62
N TRP A 118 12.65 11.99 -1.43
CA TRP A 118 13.44 11.83 -2.64
C TRP A 118 14.77 11.14 -2.34
N ILE A 119 15.34 10.46 -3.33
CA ILE A 119 16.72 9.98 -3.24
C ILE A 119 17.65 11.18 -3.35
N MET A 120 18.22 11.57 -2.22
CA MET A 120 19.20 12.65 -2.09
C MET A 120 20.62 12.13 -2.32
N LYS A 121 21.59 13.04 -2.42
CA LYS A 121 23.00 12.68 -2.61
C LYS A 121 23.45 11.68 -1.54
N GLY A 122 24.15 10.63 -1.98
CA GLY A 122 24.64 9.58 -1.07
C GLY A 122 23.61 8.48 -0.76
N GLN A 123 22.33 8.70 -1.04
CA GLN A 123 21.28 7.69 -0.82
C GLN A 123 21.16 6.75 -2.02
N THR A 124 20.61 5.56 -1.80
CA THR A 124 20.44 4.54 -2.85
C THR A 124 18.99 4.14 -3.06
N SER A 125 18.07 4.54 -2.21
CA SER A 125 16.69 4.04 -2.28
C SER A 125 15.68 4.99 -1.69
N CYS A 126 14.47 4.89 -2.21
CA CYS A 126 13.28 5.51 -1.63
C CYS A 126 12.08 4.58 -1.77
N TYR A 127 11.04 4.85 -1.00
CA TYR A 127 9.77 4.15 -1.04
C TYR A 127 8.60 5.10 -0.82
N THR A 128 7.46 4.73 -1.39
CA THR A 128 6.20 5.45 -1.18
C THR A 128 5.52 5.04 0.12
N ALA A 129 4.54 5.83 0.54
CA ALA A 129 3.49 5.31 1.40
C ALA A 129 2.81 4.08 0.77
N GLN A 130 2.19 3.27 1.62
CA GLN A 130 1.45 2.10 1.17
C GLN A 130 0.01 2.44 0.78
N MET A 131 -0.54 1.65 -0.12
CA MET A 131 -1.91 1.75 -0.62
C MET A 131 -2.54 0.36 -0.57
N TRP A 132 -3.83 0.28 -0.27
CA TRP A 132 -4.58 -0.96 -0.32
C TRP A 132 -4.53 -1.61 -1.71
N ASN A 133 -4.24 -2.91 -1.75
CA ASN A 133 -3.96 -3.71 -2.94
C ASN A 133 -4.59 -5.12 -2.85
N LYS A 134 -5.92 -5.15 -2.89
CA LYS A 134 -6.72 -6.37 -2.96
C LYS A 134 -7.99 -6.07 -3.74
N ASP A 135 -8.47 -7.05 -4.50
CA ASP A 135 -9.66 -6.96 -5.35
C ASP A 135 -10.78 -6.11 -4.73
N PRO A 136 -11.32 -5.11 -5.46
CA PRO A 136 -11.06 -4.78 -6.88
C PRO A 136 -9.85 -3.85 -7.10
N TYR A 137 -9.05 -3.61 -6.07
CA TYR A 137 -7.94 -2.67 -6.11
C TYR A 137 -6.64 -3.32 -6.53
N ASN A 138 -5.88 -2.60 -7.34
CA ASN A 138 -4.55 -2.98 -7.81
C ASN A 138 -3.67 -1.73 -7.93
N ALA A 139 -2.37 -1.94 -8.09
CA ALA A 139 -1.39 -0.87 -8.11
C ALA A 139 -0.24 -1.14 -9.09
N LEU A 140 0.49 -0.09 -9.42
CA LEU A 140 1.78 -0.18 -10.11
C LEU A 140 2.75 0.85 -9.54
N ALA A 141 4.04 0.55 -9.61
CA ALA A 141 5.12 1.45 -9.22
C ALA A 141 5.75 2.12 -10.45
N LYS A 142 6.08 3.40 -10.32
CA LYS A 142 6.73 4.22 -11.36
C LYS A 142 7.96 4.86 -10.76
N ALA A 143 9.08 4.87 -11.47
CA ALA A 143 10.29 5.54 -11.05
C ALA A 143 10.71 6.59 -12.09
N GLY A 144 11.26 7.70 -11.60
CA GLY A 144 11.82 8.77 -12.41
C GLY A 144 13.20 9.14 -11.88
N ILE A 145 14.18 9.16 -12.78
CA ILE A 145 15.54 9.64 -12.52
C ILE A 145 15.72 10.97 -13.22
N TYR A 146 16.27 11.93 -12.51
CA TYR A 146 16.40 13.31 -12.95
C TYR A 146 17.86 13.71 -13.09
N SER A 147 18.15 14.60 -14.03
CA SER A 147 19.43 15.31 -14.09
C SER A 147 19.55 16.28 -12.92
N SER A 148 20.76 16.80 -12.69
CA SER A 148 20.97 17.88 -11.71
C SER A 148 20.23 19.18 -12.05
N SER A 149 19.81 19.35 -13.31
CA SER A 149 18.95 20.45 -13.75
C SER A 149 17.44 20.17 -13.58
N GLY A 150 17.07 19.00 -13.05
CA GLY A 150 15.68 18.59 -12.84
C GLY A 150 14.97 18.01 -14.07
N ALA A 151 15.68 17.78 -15.18
CA ALA A 151 15.11 17.13 -16.36
C ALA A 151 14.99 15.62 -16.13
N LEU A 152 13.85 15.02 -16.51
CA LEU A 152 13.71 13.55 -16.50
C LEU A 152 14.66 12.94 -17.52
N ILE A 153 15.55 12.05 -17.08
CA ILE A 153 16.55 11.41 -17.95
C ILE A 153 16.33 9.90 -18.09
N GLN A 154 15.57 9.29 -17.20
CA GLN A 154 15.16 7.90 -17.31
C GLN A 154 13.91 7.63 -16.47
N SER A 155 13.11 6.65 -16.88
CA SER A 155 11.96 6.15 -16.12
C SER A 155 11.85 4.64 -16.24
N ALA A 156 11.22 4.01 -15.25
CA ALA A 156 10.85 2.60 -15.29
C ALA A 156 9.54 2.40 -14.55
N ASN A 157 8.68 1.50 -15.05
CA ASN A 157 7.39 1.22 -14.45
C ASN A 157 7.21 -0.28 -14.33
N THR A 158 6.64 -0.73 -13.23
CA THR A 158 6.07 -2.07 -13.17
C THR A 158 4.76 -2.09 -13.97
N GLY A 159 4.34 -3.26 -14.40
CA GLY A 159 2.95 -3.61 -14.61
C GLY A 159 2.11 -3.48 -13.35
N ARG A 160 0.83 -3.83 -13.52
CA ARG A 160 -0.25 -3.55 -12.56
C ARG A 160 -0.74 -4.85 -11.92
N TYR A 161 -0.75 -4.89 -10.58
CA TYR A 161 -1.03 -6.09 -9.77
C TYR A 161 -1.96 -5.80 -8.60
#